data_AF-A0A9D9RMI9-F1
#
_entry.id   AF-A0A9D9RMI9-F1
#
_cell.length_a   1.000
_cell.length_b   1.000
_cell.length_c   1.000
_cell.angle_alpha   90.00
_cell.angle_beta   90.00
_cell.angle_gamma   90.00
#
_symmetry.space_group_name_H-M   'P 1'
#
loop_
_entity.id
_entity.type
_entity.pdbx_description
1 polymer ?
#
loop_
_entity_poly.entity_id
_entity_poly.type
_entity_poly.pdbx_seq_one_letter_code
_entity_poly.pdbx_strand_id
1 'polypeptide(L)'
;MARGIIYVMTTVVPGLVKIGKTGVSNFESRMYQLERHGYSNITGLQRKFAIEVDGYDDKEALLGDIFSKSRVPNTELFALDIGLVVQLLSSFEGNQVYPEPEVVSKAESFNIATKERADKEDSGKIPDGTYYLSANRKGLGKVDATLKIENGTFILLRGSTCAPIGKCKRAPESRKNVTIIDNILVEDVICSSPSTAAVIAMGRSSNGWFMWKDKDGNPIDIYRTARM
;
A
#
# COMPACT_ATOMS: atom_id res chain seq x y z
N MET A 1 -33.90 -4.77 -0.20
CA MET A 1 -32.79 -5.34 0.60
C MET A 1 -32.23 -4.23 1.49
N ALA A 2 -31.78 -4.54 2.70
CA ALA A 2 -31.18 -3.53 3.56
C ALA A 2 -29.86 -3.04 2.96
N ARG A 3 -29.64 -1.72 2.99
CA ARG A 3 -28.37 -1.11 2.62
C ARG A 3 -27.44 -1.07 3.83
N GLY A 4 -26.18 -1.30 3.57
CA GLY A 4 -25.14 -1.17 4.57
C GLY A 4 -23.77 -1.08 3.92
N ILE A 5 -22.76 -0.93 4.76
CA ILE A 5 -21.39 -0.69 4.33
C ILE A 5 -20.57 -1.92 4.61
N ILE A 6 -19.83 -2.37 3.59
CA ILE A 6 -18.75 -3.35 3.73
C ILE A 6 -17.43 -2.58 3.66
N TYR A 7 -16.52 -2.87 4.57
CA TYR A 7 -15.23 -2.20 4.66
C TYR A 7 -14.10 -3.19 4.86
N VAL A 8 -12.89 -2.75 4.50
CA VAL A 8 -11.64 -3.44 4.79
C VAL A 8 -10.66 -2.52 5.50
N MET A 9 -9.96 -3.08 6.49
CA MET A 9 -8.92 -2.41 7.27
C MET A 9 -7.63 -3.23 7.26
N THR A 10 -6.50 -2.54 7.25
CA THR A 10 -5.19 -3.16 7.56
C THR A 10 -5.00 -3.24 9.06
N THR A 11 -4.09 -4.09 9.50
CA THR A 11 -3.67 -4.20 10.90
C THR A 11 -2.16 -3.93 11.03
N VAL A 12 -1.65 -3.93 12.27
CA VAL A 12 -0.20 -3.90 12.53
C VAL A 12 0.53 -5.16 12.04
N VAL A 13 -0.18 -6.26 11.81
CA VAL A 13 0.41 -7.50 11.29
C VAL A 13 0.32 -7.47 9.75
N PRO A 14 1.46 -7.43 9.03
CA PRO A 14 1.45 -7.43 7.57
C PRO A 14 0.72 -8.65 7.00
N GLY A 15 -0.11 -8.43 5.97
CA GLY A 15 -0.90 -9.49 5.33
C GLY A 15 -2.14 -9.94 6.10
N LEU A 16 -2.36 -9.42 7.31
CA LEU A 16 -3.57 -9.65 8.07
C LEU A 16 -4.52 -8.45 7.94
N VAL A 17 -5.70 -8.70 7.38
CA VAL A 17 -6.72 -7.68 7.13
C VAL A 17 -8.00 -8.00 7.88
N LYS A 18 -8.74 -6.95 8.26
CA LYS A 18 -10.10 -7.08 8.80
C LYS A 18 -11.09 -6.73 7.70
N ILE A 19 -12.01 -7.64 7.40
CA ILE A 19 -13.18 -7.37 6.55
C ILE A 19 -14.40 -7.34 7.46
N GLY A 20 -15.24 -6.32 7.36
CA GLY A 20 -16.42 -6.24 8.21
C GLY A 20 -17.53 -5.41 7.60
N LYS A 21 -18.65 -5.38 8.32
CA LYS A 21 -19.84 -4.64 7.94
C LYS A 21 -20.31 -3.67 9.02
N THR A 22 -21.12 -2.70 8.62
CA THR A 22 -21.83 -1.78 9.52
C THR A 22 -23.03 -1.15 8.79
N GLY A 23 -24.02 -0.70 9.55
CA GLY A 23 -25.08 0.15 9.00
C GLY A 23 -24.53 1.51 8.54
N VAL A 24 -25.23 2.13 7.57
CA VAL A 24 -24.80 3.38 6.91
C VAL A 24 -24.55 4.51 7.91
N SER A 25 -25.44 4.69 8.89
CA SER A 25 -25.34 5.76 9.90
C SER A 25 -24.24 5.54 10.96
N ASN A 26 -23.70 4.33 11.06
CA ASN A 26 -22.76 3.95 12.13
C ASN A 26 -21.30 3.85 11.66
N PHE A 27 -21.02 4.14 10.38
CA PHE A 27 -19.70 3.91 9.79
C PHE A 27 -18.59 4.67 10.52
N GLU A 28 -18.71 5.99 10.71
CA GLU A 28 -17.66 6.78 11.35
C GLU A 28 -17.42 6.36 12.81
N SER A 29 -18.49 6.15 13.58
CA SER A 29 -18.38 5.65 14.96
C SER A 29 -17.69 4.28 15.02
N ARG A 30 -18.02 3.39 14.07
CA ARG A 30 -17.39 2.06 13.97
C ARG A 30 -15.92 2.16 13.61
N MET A 31 -15.55 3.02 12.65
CA MET A 31 -14.15 3.24 12.27
C MET A 31 -13.37 3.79 13.46
N TYR A 32 -13.89 4.81 14.13
CA TYR A 32 -13.27 5.39 15.32
C TYR A 32 -12.99 4.34 16.42
N GLN A 33 -13.97 3.49 16.71
CA GLN A 33 -13.80 2.43 17.71
C GLN A 33 -12.71 1.44 17.32
N LEU A 34 -12.72 0.97 16.07
CA LEU A 34 -11.76 -0.04 15.59
C LEU A 34 -10.33 0.53 15.50
N GLU A 35 -10.17 1.76 15.02
CA GLU A 35 -8.87 2.41 14.88
C GLU A 35 -8.26 2.73 16.27
N ARG A 36 -9.09 3.06 17.26
CA ARG A 36 -8.63 3.42 18.60
C ARG A 36 -8.44 2.22 19.54
N HIS A 37 -9.33 1.25 19.50
CA HIS A 37 -9.36 0.14 20.46
C HIS A 37 -8.91 -1.20 19.87
N GLY A 38 -8.78 -1.27 18.54
CA GLY A 38 -8.45 -2.50 17.84
C GLY A 38 -9.60 -3.50 17.80
N TYR A 39 -9.26 -4.75 17.50
CA TYR A 39 -10.22 -5.86 17.39
C TYR A 39 -9.51 -7.18 17.67
N SER A 40 -10.10 -8.05 18.50
CA SER A 40 -9.55 -9.38 18.84
C SER A 40 -8.07 -9.36 19.25
N ASN A 41 -7.71 -8.43 20.15
CA ASN A 41 -6.34 -8.20 20.63
C ASN A 41 -5.33 -7.71 19.57
N ILE A 42 -5.79 -7.33 18.37
CA ILE A 42 -4.96 -6.72 17.34
C ILE A 42 -5.24 -5.22 17.29
N THR A 43 -4.19 -4.43 17.36
CA THR A 43 -4.24 -2.95 17.39
C THR A 43 -3.80 -2.35 16.06
N GLY A 44 -3.82 -1.01 15.98
CA GLY A 44 -3.40 -0.24 14.80
C GLY A 44 -4.18 -0.59 13.54
N LEU A 45 -5.49 -0.83 13.71
CA LEU A 45 -6.39 -0.97 12.58
C LEU A 45 -6.47 0.36 11.84
N GLN A 46 -6.46 0.32 10.51
CA GLN A 46 -6.61 1.51 9.67
C GLN A 46 -7.54 1.19 8.50
N ARG A 47 -8.59 1.99 8.31
CA ARG A 47 -9.49 1.82 7.16
C ARG A 47 -8.75 2.03 5.85
N LYS A 48 -9.02 1.18 4.85
CA LYS A 48 -8.43 1.30 3.51
C LYS A 48 -9.47 1.46 2.41
N PHE A 49 -10.62 0.80 2.53
CA PHE A 49 -11.71 0.97 1.58
C PHE A 49 -13.06 0.64 2.21
N ALA A 50 -14.11 1.34 1.82
CA ALA A 50 -15.48 1.07 2.24
C ALA A 50 -16.47 1.38 1.13
N ILE A 51 -17.49 0.53 0.99
CA ILE A 51 -18.52 0.64 -0.04
C ILE A 51 -19.90 0.35 0.56
N GLU A 52 -20.86 1.23 0.27
CA GLU A 52 -22.28 1.04 0.54
C GLU A 52 -22.89 0.17 -0.56
N VAL A 53 -23.53 -0.92 -0.17
CA VAL A 53 -24.14 -1.91 -1.07
C VAL A 53 -25.50 -2.36 -0.54
N ASP A 54 -26.39 -2.76 -1.44
CA ASP A 54 -27.62 -3.47 -1.08
C ASP A 54 -27.28 -4.91 -0.65
N GLY A 55 -28.01 -5.48 0.32
CA GLY A 55 -27.81 -6.87 0.74
C GLY A 55 -26.43 -7.12 1.37
N TYR A 56 -25.92 -6.12 2.08
CA TYR A 56 -24.58 -6.14 2.66
C TYR A 56 -24.36 -7.28 3.66
N ASP A 57 -25.42 -7.73 4.34
CA ASP A 57 -25.37 -8.88 5.24
C ASP A 57 -25.03 -10.18 4.49
N ASP A 58 -25.74 -10.47 3.40
CA ASP A 58 -25.54 -11.68 2.59
C ASP A 58 -24.19 -11.64 1.86
N LYS A 59 -23.80 -10.46 1.35
CA LYS A 59 -22.50 -10.25 0.68
C LYS A 59 -21.34 -10.47 1.65
N GLU A 60 -21.43 -9.95 2.87
CA GLU A 60 -20.39 -10.15 3.88
C GLU A 60 -20.29 -11.62 4.33
N ALA A 61 -21.43 -12.30 4.53
CA ALA A 61 -21.44 -13.73 4.80
C ALA A 61 -20.75 -14.53 3.69
N LEU A 62 -21.06 -14.23 2.42
CA LEU A 62 -20.42 -14.86 1.26
C LEU A 62 -18.91 -14.64 1.23
N LEU A 63 -18.43 -13.43 1.55
CA LEU A 63 -17.00 -13.15 1.66
C LEU A 63 -16.35 -14.01 2.76
N GLY A 64 -17.02 -14.14 3.90
CA GLY A 64 -16.61 -15.02 4.99
C GLY A 64 -16.45 -16.47 4.56
N ASP A 65 -17.37 -16.98 3.73
CA ASP A 65 -17.34 -18.35 3.21
C ASP A 65 -16.25 -18.55 2.15
N ILE A 66 -16.15 -17.62 1.19
CA ILE A 66 -15.15 -17.64 0.11
C ILE A 66 -13.73 -17.64 0.70
N PHE A 67 -13.49 -16.82 1.72
CA PHE A 67 -12.18 -16.68 2.35
C PHE A 67 -12.03 -17.49 3.65
N SER A 68 -12.93 -18.43 3.91
CA SER A 68 -12.98 -19.23 5.15
C SER A 68 -11.64 -19.91 5.47
N LYS A 69 -10.93 -20.42 4.46
CA LYS A 69 -9.61 -21.07 4.63
C LYS A 69 -8.51 -20.11 5.09
N SER A 70 -8.62 -18.83 4.75
CA SER A 70 -7.66 -17.78 5.14
C SER A 70 -8.11 -17.02 6.39
N ARG A 71 -9.26 -17.39 6.97
CA ARG A 71 -9.86 -16.71 8.12
C ARG A 71 -9.20 -17.15 9.42
N VAL A 72 -8.84 -16.19 10.27
CA VAL A 72 -8.45 -16.48 11.65
C VAL A 72 -9.69 -16.97 12.41
N PRO A 73 -9.64 -18.16 13.04
CA PRO A 73 -10.82 -18.78 13.66
C PRO A 73 -11.59 -17.84 14.59
N ASN A 74 -12.91 -17.84 14.48
CA ASN A 74 -13.83 -17.06 15.32
C ASN A 74 -13.63 -15.53 15.25
N THR A 75 -13.00 -15.01 14.21
CA THR A 75 -12.78 -13.56 14.03
C THR A 75 -13.17 -13.09 12.64
N GLU A 76 -13.23 -11.79 12.43
CA GLU A 76 -13.39 -11.16 11.11
C GLU A 76 -12.03 -10.80 10.47
N LEU A 77 -10.97 -11.54 10.81
CA LEU A 77 -9.61 -11.32 10.32
C LEU A 77 -9.22 -12.39 9.32
N PHE A 78 -8.52 -11.99 8.27
CA PHE A 78 -8.16 -12.83 7.15
C PHE A 78 -6.72 -12.59 6.73
N ALA A 79 -5.99 -13.67 6.43
CA ALA A 79 -4.68 -13.62 5.80
C ALA A 79 -4.85 -13.45 4.29
N LEU A 80 -4.96 -12.20 3.83
CA LEU A 80 -5.25 -11.84 2.43
C LEU A 80 -4.45 -10.61 2.01
N ASP A 81 -4.15 -10.50 0.71
CA ASP A 81 -3.62 -9.27 0.15
C ASP A 81 -4.71 -8.18 0.15
N ILE A 82 -4.38 -7.03 0.77
CA ILE A 82 -5.30 -5.90 0.88
C ILE A 82 -5.73 -5.36 -0.50
N GLY A 83 -4.84 -5.37 -1.50
CA GLY A 83 -5.14 -4.94 -2.85
C GLY A 83 -6.19 -5.83 -3.51
N LEU A 84 -6.13 -7.15 -3.29
CA LEU A 84 -7.14 -8.08 -3.78
C LEU A 84 -8.53 -7.77 -3.19
N VAL A 85 -8.60 -7.46 -1.89
CA VAL A 85 -9.87 -7.12 -1.24
C VAL A 85 -10.40 -5.78 -1.74
N VAL A 86 -9.55 -4.76 -1.86
CA VAL A 86 -9.95 -3.44 -2.40
C VAL A 86 -10.45 -3.58 -3.84
N GLN A 87 -9.78 -4.38 -4.68
CA GLN A 87 -10.19 -4.66 -6.05
C GLN A 87 -11.56 -5.35 -6.10
N LEU A 88 -11.78 -6.34 -5.24
CA LEU A 88 -13.07 -7.04 -5.14
C LEU A 88 -14.19 -6.09 -4.69
N LEU A 89 -14.00 -5.36 -3.59
CA LEU A 89 -15.02 -4.43 -3.08
C LEU A 89 -15.32 -3.30 -4.05
N SER A 90 -14.30 -2.78 -4.76
CA SER A 90 -14.50 -1.77 -5.81
C SER A 90 -15.19 -2.31 -7.07
N SER A 91 -15.29 -3.62 -7.25
CA SER A 91 -16.07 -4.22 -8.36
C SER A 91 -17.57 -4.39 -8.05
N PHE A 92 -17.98 -4.31 -6.79
CA PHE A 92 -19.40 -4.44 -6.43
C PHE A 92 -20.22 -3.27 -6.94
N GLU A 93 -21.49 -3.49 -7.27
CA GLU A 93 -22.44 -2.40 -7.49
C GLU A 93 -22.74 -1.69 -6.16
N GLY A 94 -22.57 -0.36 -6.12
CA GLY A 94 -22.68 0.42 -4.89
C GLY A 94 -21.86 1.71 -4.87
N ASN A 95 -22.00 2.49 -3.80
CA ASN A 95 -21.35 3.79 -3.63
C ASN A 95 -20.12 3.68 -2.73
N GLN A 96 -18.98 4.19 -3.20
CA GLN A 96 -17.78 4.25 -2.35
C GLN A 96 -18.01 5.26 -1.22
N VAL A 97 -17.73 4.84 0.01
CA VAL A 97 -17.80 5.67 1.22
C VAL A 97 -16.40 6.10 1.66
N TYR A 98 -15.40 5.23 1.48
CA TYR A 98 -14.02 5.53 1.81
C TYR A 98 -13.05 4.89 0.79
N PRO A 99 -11.99 5.60 0.36
CA PRO A 99 -11.73 7.03 0.59
C PRO A 99 -12.86 7.91 0.02
N GLU A 100 -12.88 9.19 0.35
CA GLU A 100 -13.86 10.13 -0.24
C GLU A 100 -13.75 10.08 -1.78
N PRO A 101 -14.86 9.89 -2.53
CA PRO A 101 -14.84 9.75 -3.98
C PRO A 101 -14.19 10.92 -4.72
N GLU A 102 -14.23 12.11 -4.13
CA GLU A 102 -13.57 13.33 -4.64
C GLU A 102 -12.04 13.26 -4.56
N VAL A 103 -11.50 12.43 -3.66
CA VAL A 103 -10.05 12.24 -3.47
C VAL A 103 -9.53 11.15 -4.40
N VAL A 104 -10.20 9.99 -4.40
CA VAL A 104 -9.90 8.86 -5.29
C VAL A 104 -11.21 8.19 -5.67
N SER A 105 -11.52 8.15 -6.96
CA SER A 105 -12.73 7.46 -7.43
C SER A 105 -12.64 5.94 -7.25
N LYS A 106 -13.79 5.28 -7.34
CA LYS A 106 -13.88 3.82 -7.27
C LYS A 106 -13.12 3.11 -8.38
N ALA A 107 -13.23 3.62 -9.62
CA ALA A 107 -12.47 3.11 -10.75
C ALA A 107 -10.96 3.32 -10.59
N GLU A 108 -10.54 4.47 -10.04
CA GLU A 108 -9.13 4.70 -9.72
C GLU A 108 -8.64 3.78 -8.61
N SER A 109 -9.42 3.57 -7.54
CA SER A 109 -9.08 2.65 -6.45
C SER A 109 -8.87 1.23 -6.98
N PHE A 110 -9.73 0.76 -7.88
CA PHE A 110 -9.57 -0.53 -8.56
C PHE A 110 -8.26 -0.59 -9.38
N ASN A 111 -7.98 0.45 -10.17
CA ASN A 111 -6.79 0.51 -11.01
C ASN A 111 -5.50 0.60 -10.20
N ILE A 112 -5.51 1.33 -9.08
CA ILE A 112 -4.39 1.43 -8.15
C ILE A 112 -4.12 0.06 -7.53
N ALA A 113 -5.14 -0.60 -6.98
CA ALA A 113 -5.01 -1.92 -6.39
C ALA A 113 -4.48 -2.96 -7.39
N THR A 114 -4.96 -2.91 -8.64
CA THR A 114 -4.48 -3.77 -9.73
C THR A 114 -3.00 -3.53 -10.02
N LYS A 115 -2.58 -2.26 -10.14
CA LYS A 115 -1.18 -1.90 -10.40
C LYS A 115 -0.26 -2.29 -9.24
N GLU A 116 -0.65 -2.00 -8.01
CA GLU A 116 0.15 -2.34 -6.83
C GLU A 116 0.34 -3.85 -6.68
N ARG A 117 -0.67 -4.66 -7.00
CA ARG A 117 -0.55 -6.11 -7.02
C ARG A 117 0.41 -6.61 -8.08
N ALA A 118 0.27 -6.11 -9.32
CA ALA A 118 1.20 -6.45 -10.40
C ALA A 118 2.65 -6.05 -10.03
N ASP A 119 2.82 -4.85 -9.46
CA ASP A 119 4.12 -4.37 -8.98
C ASP A 119 4.68 -5.24 -7.86
N LYS A 120 3.87 -5.73 -6.92
CA LYS A 120 4.31 -6.67 -5.85
C LYS A 120 4.75 -8.01 -6.42
N GLU A 121 3.97 -8.58 -7.33
CA GLU A 121 4.31 -9.85 -8.00
C GLU A 121 5.62 -9.73 -8.78
N ASP A 122 5.81 -8.63 -9.51
CA ASP A 122 7.06 -8.37 -10.21
C ASP A 122 8.21 -8.06 -9.25
N SER A 123 7.94 -7.36 -8.15
CA SER A 123 8.95 -6.99 -7.15
C SER A 123 9.63 -8.22 -6.53
N GLY A 124 8.90 -9.33 -6.38
CA GLY A 124 9.47 -10.61 -5.92
C GLY A 124 10.44 -11.28 -6.90
N LYS A 125 10.55 -10.78 -8.14
CA LYS A 125 11.50 -11.28 -9.15
C LYS A 125 12.85 -10.58 -9.09
N ILE A 126 12.94 -9.45 -8.37
CA ILE A 126 14.19 -8.72 -8.23
C ILE A 126 15.08 -9.51 -7.26
N PRO A 127 16.30 -9.92 -7.66
CA PRO A 127 17.17 -10.70 -6.80
C PRO A 127 17.64 -9.89 -5.60
N ASP A 128 17.94 -10.59 -4.51
CA ASP A 128 18.60 -9.98 -3.36
C ASP A 128 19.93 -9.34 -3.77
N GLY A 129 20.19 -8.14 -3.27
CA GLY A 129 21.32 -7.35 -3.73
C GLY A 129 21.24 -5.89 -3.32
N THR A 130 22.21 -5.12 -3.80
CA THR A 130 22.28 -3.68 -3.60
C THR A 130 22.11 -2.95 -4.92
N TYR A 131 21.25 -1.95 -4.91
CA TYR A 131 20.83 -1.18 -6.07
C TYR A 131 21.02 0.30 -5.81
N TYR A 132 21.32 1.03 -6.86
CA TYR A 132 21.74 2.42 -6.79
C TYR A 132 20.82 3.31 -7.60
N LEU A 133 20.45 4.44 -7.04
CA LEU A 133 19.74 5.51 -7.72
C LEU A 133 20.65 6.72 -7.70
N SER A 134 20.95 7.26 -8.88
CA SER A 134 21.70 8.49 -9.04
C SER A 134 21.01 9.36 -10.07
N ALA A 135 20.47 10.50 -9.65
CA ALA A 135 19.71 11.39 -10.52
C ALA A 135 19.84 12.86 -10.10
N ASN A 136 19.78 13.78 -11.08
CA ASN A 136 19.78 15.21 -10.80
C ASN A 136 18.37 15.72 -10.47
N ARG A 137 18.28 16.54 -9.41
CA ARG A 137 17.05 17.21 -8.97
C ARG A 137 17.23 18.73 -9.02
N LYS A 138 16.36 19.39 -9.78
CA LYS A 138 16.32 20.86 -9.89
C LYS A 138 16.17 21.48 -8.49
N GLY A 139 17.10 22.35 -8.12
CA GLY A 139 17.11 23.06 -6.83
C GLY A 139 17.83 22.36 -5.68
N LEU A 140 18.29 21.12 -5.85
CA LEU A 140 19.06 20.38 -4.84
C LEU A 140 20.41 19.89 -5.38
N GLY A 141 20.47 19.54 -6.67
CA GLY A 141 21.65 18.89 -7.26
C GLY A 141 21.48 17.37 -7.32
N LYS A 142 22.57 16.64 -7.12
CA LYS A 142 22.61 15.19 -7.28
C LYS A 142 21.92 14.49 -6.09
N VAL A 143 21.01 13.58 -6.40
CA VAL A 143 20.36 12.68 -5.46
C VAL A 143 20.99 11.30 -5.67
N ASP A 144 21.73 10.84 -4.67
CA ASP A 144 22.33 9.51 -4.64
C ASP A 144 21.70 8.71 -3.50
N ALA A 145 21.11 7.56 -3.81
CA ALA A 145 20.45 6.71 -2.84
C ALA A 145 20.81 5.24 -3.07
N THR A 146 20.82 4.47 -1.99
CA THR A 146 21.14 3.04 -2.01
C THR A 146 19.98 2.23 -1.47
N LEU A 147 19.55 1.25 -2.25
CA LEU A 147 18.45 0.34 -1.93
C LEU A 147 19.02 -1.07 -1.77
N LYS A 148 18.79 -1.68 -0.62
CA LYS A 148 19.13 -3.08 -0.36
C LYS A 148 17.86 -3.92 -0.47
N ILE A 149 17.93 -5.04 -1.17
CA ILE A 149 16.85 -6.02 -1.25
C ILE A 149 17.32 -7.28 -0.55
N GLU A 150 16.59 -7.71 0.48
CA GLU A 150 16.85 -8.94 1.22
C GLU A 150 15.55 -9.69 1.49
N ASN A 151 15.47 -10.94 1.06
CA ASN A 151 14.29 -11.79 1.19
C ASN A 151 13.01 -11.09 0.69
N GLY A 152 13.10 -10.37 -0.44
CA GLY A 152 11.98 -9.62 -1.01
C GLY A 152 11.58 -8.34 -0.25
N THR A 153 12.36 -7.94 0.77
CA THR A 153 12.16 -6.69 1.52
C THR A 153 13.03 -5.58 0.93
N PHE A 154 12.41 -4.45 0.59
CA PHE A 154 13.09 -3.27 0.05
C PHE A 154 13.53 -2.35 1.19
N ILE A 155 14.82 -2.16 1.40
CA ILE A 155 15.39 -1.37 2.49
C ILE A 155 16.18 -0.21 1.89
N LEU A 156 15.63 1.00 1.97
CA LEU A 156 16.35 2.22 1.60
C LEU A 156 17.34 2.55 2.71
N LEU A 157 18.64 2.53 2.40
CA LEU A 157 19.69 2.64 3.41
C LEU A 157 19.89 4.08 3.87
N ARG A 158 20.14 4.24 5.17
CA ARG A 158 20.61 5.49 5.78
C ARG A 158 21.82 6.05 5.05
N GLY A 159 21.98 7.38 5.08
CA GLY A 159 23.01 8.08 4.32
C GLY A 159 22.63 8.36 2.87
N SER A 160 21.50 7.83 2.38
CA SER A 160 20.94 8.20 1.08
C SER A 160 20.53 9.67 1.06
N THR A 161 20.88 10.37 -0.01
CA THR A 161 20.37 11.72 -0.27
C THR A 161 18.91 11.63 -0.68
N CYS A 162 18.05 12.36 0.02
CA CYS A 162 16.62 12.41 -0.19
C CYS A 162 16.19 13.84 -0.48
N ALA A 163 15.68 14.07 -1.68
CA ALA A 163 15.21 15.40 -2.06
C ALA A 163 13.96 15.82 -1.27
N PRO A 164 13.83 17.12 -0.95
CA PRO A 164 12.67 17.62 -0.23
C PRO A 164 11.41 17.43 -1.08
N ILE A 165 10.27 17.28 -0.39
CA ILE A 165 8.98 17.09 -1.04
C ILE A 165 8.63 18.40 -1.77
N GLY A 166 8.47 18.34 -3.10
CA GLY A 166 7.86 19.44 -3.84
C GLY A 166 6.37 19.58 -3.45
N LYS A 167 5.55 20.32 -4.22
CA LYS A 167 4.07 20.34 -4.02
C LYS A 167 3.38 19.00 -4.38
N CYS A 168 3.95 17.85 -4.02
CA CYS A 168 3.37 16.54 -4.28
C CYS A 168 2.36 16.18 -3.18
N LYS A 169 1.07 16.37 -3.48
CA LYS A 169 -0.07 15.97 -2.62
C LYS A 169 -0.15 14.45 -2.32
N ARG A 170 0.61 13.61 -3.04
CA ARG A 170 0.54 12.13 -3.04
C ARG A 170 1.81 11.45 -2.48
N ALA A 171 2.50 12.04 -1.51
CA ALA A 171 3.63 11.35 -0.88
C ALA A 171 3.14 10.10 -0.13
N PRO A 172 3.76 8.91 -0.31
CA PRO A 172 3.38 7.69 0.40
C PRO A 172 3.52 7.88 1.92
N GLU A 173 2.64 7.23 2.70
CA GLU A 173 2.61 7.35 4.17
C GLU A 173 3.96 7.04 4.80
N SER A 174 4.69 6.06 4.25
CA SER A 174 6.05 5.72 4.67
C SER A 174 6.93 6.96 4.73
N ARG A 175 6.83 7.88 3.75
CA ARG A 175 7.64 9.11 3.72
C ARG A 175 7.26 10.17 4.76
N LYS A 176 6.02 10.14 5.29
CA LYS A 176 5.60 11.06 6.37
C LYS A 176 6.28 10.73 7.70
N ASN A 177 6.73 9.49 7.86
CA ASN A 177 7.37 8.98 9.07
C ASN A 177 8.89 8.86 8.95
N VAL A 178 9.48 9.33 7.84
CA VAL A 178 10.94 9.26 7.62
C VAL A 178 11.63 10.49 8.17
N THR A 179 12.66 10.27 8.97
CA THR A 179 13.54 11.33 9.46
C THR A 179 14.61 11.68 8.42
N ILE A 180 14.54 12.90 7.87
CA ILE A 180 15.52 13.43 6.91
C ILE A 180 16.11 14.72 7.48
N ILE A 181 17.42 14.74 7.69
CA ILE A 181 18.16 15.91 8.20
C ILE A 181 19.16 16.33 7.12
N ASP A 182 19.17 17.60 6.76
CA ASP A 182 20.05 18.15 5.71
C ASP A 182 19.97 17.39 4.36
N ASN A 183 18.77 16.90 4.02
CA ASN A 183 18.50 16.05 2.85
C ASN A 183 19.16 14.67 2.90
N ILE A 184 19.62 14.22 4.07
CA ILE A 184 20.18 12.89 4.29
C ILE A 184 19.21 12.05 5.11
N LEU A 185 18.98 10.83 4.64
CA LEU A 185 18.20 9.83 5.35
C LEU A 185 18.95 9.36 6.60
N VAL A 186 18.35 9.49 7.78
CA VAL A 186 19.02 9.19 9.05
C VAL A 186 18.89 7.72 9.46
N GLU A 187 17.83 7.04 9.02
CA GLU A 187 17.50 5.67 9.39
C GLU A 187 17.17 4.81 8.17
N ASP A 188 17.34 3.50 8.28
CA ASP A 188 16.97 2.58 7.21
C ASP A 188 15.43 2.51 7.11
N VAL A 189 14.89 2.59 5.89
CA VAL A 189 13.44 2.65 5.66
C VAL A 189 12.97 1.44 4.85
N ILE A 190 12.09 0.65 5.46
CA ILE A 190 11.41 -0.45 4.77
C ILE A 190 10.37 0.14 3.82
N CYS A 191 10.50 -0.22 2.54
CA CYS A 191 9.65 0.22 1.46
C CYS A 191 8.77 -0.93 0.97
N SER A 192 7.55 -0.62 0.56
CA SER A 192 6.61 -1.61 0.02
C SER A 192 6.89 -2.02 -1.43
N SER A 193 7.70 -1.24 -2.15
CA SER A 193 8.05 -1.45 -3.55
C SER A 193 9.28 -0.63 -3.94
N PRO A 194 9.96 -0.95 -5.06
CA PRO A 194 11.05 -0.12 -5.59
C PRO A 194 10.58 1.30 -5.93
N SER A 195 9.33 1.46 -6.39
CA SER A 195 8.72 2.77 -6.68
C SER A 195 8.54 3.60 -5.42
N THR A 196 8.07 2.99 -4.31
CA THR A 196 7.97 3.67 -3.01
C THR A 196 9.34 4.19 -2.57
N ALA A 197 10.39 3.35 -2.67
CA ALA A 197 11.76 3.75 -2.35
C ALA A 197 12.24 4.92 -3.24
N ALA A 198 11.96 4.88 -4.54
CA ALA A 198 12.35 5.95 -5.46
C ALA A 198 11.61 7.26 -5.17
N VAL A 199 10.34 7.19 -4.76
CA VAL A 199 9.59 8.37 -4.31
C VAL A 199 10.20 8.93 -3.02
N ILE A 200 10.73 8.10 -2.12
CA ILE A 200 11.46 8.50 -0.90
C ILE A 200 12.87 9.06 -1.20
N ALA A 201 13.54 8.65 -2.26
CA ALA A 201 14.76 9.33 -2.69
C ALA A 201 14.44 10.68 -3.37
N MET A 202 13.48 10.72 -4.30
CA MET A 202 13.35 11.84 -5.26
C MET A 202 12.41 12.98 -4.85
N GLY A 203 11.56 12.78 -3.84
CA GLY A 203 10.63 13.82 -3.35
C GLY A 203 9.52 14.13 -4.36
N ARG A 204 9.28 13.22 -5.30
CA ARG A 204 8.22 13.28 -6.32
C ARG A 204 7.85 11.86 -6.78
N SER A 205 6.74 11.77 -7.52
CA SER A 205 6.42 10.55 -8.28
C SER A 205 7.60 10.18 -9.19
N SER A 206 8.05 8.94 -9.07
CA SER A 206 9.24 8.39 -9.71
C SER A 206 9.00 6.92 -10.03
N ASN A 207 9.43 6.48 -11.21
CA ASN A 207 9.33 5.09 -11.61
C ASN A 207 10.55 4.31 -11.11
N GLY A 208 10.41 3.59 -10.00
CA GLY A 208 11.53 2.89 -9.36
C GLY A 208 12.22 1.89 -10.27
N TRP A 209 11.46 1.26 -11.17
CA TRP A 209 11.97 0.22 -12.07
C TRP A 209 13.07 0.69 -13.03
N PHE A 210 12.99 1.94 -13.47
CA PHE A 210 14.02 2.54 -14.33
C PHE A 210 15.09 3.30 -13.56
N MET A 211 14.77 3.74 -12.34
CA MET A 211 15.67 4.59 -11.56
C MET A 211 16.68 3.80 -10.75
N TRP A 212 16.28 2.65 -10.20
CA TRP A 212 17.19 1.76 -9.50
C TRP A 212 17.98 0.94 -10.51
N LYS A 213 19.28 0.90 -10.31
CA LYS A 213 20.22 0.15 -11.15
C LYS A 213 20.98 -0.86 -10.33
N ASP A 214 21.26 -2.02 -10.92
CA ASP A 214 22.19 -2.99 -10.33
C ASP A 214 23.64 -2.49 -10.39
N LYS A 215 24.56 -3.32 -9.88
CA LYS A 215 26.01 -3.05 -9.88
C LYS A 215 26.59 -2.85 -11.29
N ASP A 216 25.94 -3.40 -12.31
CA ASP A 216 26.36 -3.34 -13.72
C ASP A 216 25.74 -2.13 -14.43
N GLY A 217 24.92 -1.34 -13.72
CA GLY A 217 24.28 -0.12 -14.22
C GLY A 217 22.98 -0.38 -14.98
N ASN A 218 22.47 -1.62 -14.99
CA ASN A 218 21.22 -1.96 -15.66
C ASN A 218 20.03 -1.58 -14.78
N PRO A 219 18.96 -0.97 -15.34
CA PRO A 219 17.74 -0.72 -14.59
C PRO A 219 17.10 -2.02 -14.10
N ILE A 220 16.57 -2.05 -12.88
CA ILE A 220 15.92 -3.25 -12.32
C ILE A 220 14.70 -3.74 -13.11
N ASP A 221 14.17 -2.92 -14.04
CA ASP A 221 13.14 -3.32 -15.00
C ASP A 221 13.52 -4.59 -15.79
N ILE A 222 14.82 -4.89 -15.96
CA ILE A 222 15.29 -6.13 -16.59
C ILE A 222 14.82 -7.42 -15.88
N TYR A 223 14.50 -7.33 -14.59
CA TYR A 223 14.04 -8.47 -13.79
C TYR A 223 12.53 -8.70 -13.92
N ARG A 224 11.79 -7.75 -14.53
CA ARG A 224 10.44 -8.04 -14.99
C ARG A 224 10.55 -8.98 -16.18
N THR A 225 9.90 -10.13 -16.07
CA THR A 225 9.84 -11.11 -17.15
C THR A 225 9.50 -10.41 -18.46
N ALA A 226 10.36 -10.54 -19.47
CA ALA A 226 9.99 -10.26 -20.85
C ALA A 226 8.72 -11.07 -21.12
N ARG A 227 7.63 -10.41 -21.55
CA ARG A 227 6.44 -11.12 -22.02
C ARG A 227 6.89 -12.10 -23.11
N MET A 228 7.03 -13.39 -22.76
CA MET A 228 6.90 -14.49 -23.72
C MET A 228 5.42 -14.69 -24.01
#